data_AF-A0A7C7G7A9-F1
#
_entry.id   AF-A0A7C7G7A9-F1
#
_cell.length_a   1.000
_cell.length_b   1.000
_cell.length_c   1.000
_cell.angle_alpha   90.00
_cell.angle_beta   90.00
_cell.angle_gamma   90.00
#
_symmetry.space_group_name_H-M   'P 1'
#
loop_
_entity.id
_entity.type
_entity.pdbx_description
1 polymer ?
#
loop_
_entity_poly.entity_id
_entity_poly.type
_entity_poly.pdbx_seq_one_letter_code
_entity_poly.pdbx_strand_id
1 'polypeptide(L)'
;MLTVSLPANVYQKMMIGIVKNRGSSLLVLLALSLSNYSLASNQSKWEIGVDGKVTKNGVALGGALVSLKINSKEEAKIKTTGNGKFIFLLQPDNTYIIEISKPGLVSKSIEFSTKNVPDDKVGKGFPPFPILIELFEEIEGLDIAFLEEPIGKIRYYDKADNFDYDESYTKPIQARLKRLMKNYALKMKELQVRYNEIIVRADASFDMGTYSTAISAYKSALSIKRNDKYAGERINEIQHILEEKKQKKLDARTRVHETKKKALLDKYNRFIDRADNEFNGEDYSRARLSYMEAAKVKADDEYAIGRIEEINNILSAPKETSSSYSGQTEYIKEKPSPKPKKPRSKKKPVRKAIIPAVKDLISKEEQLKSHLQQLALEYGEGVTEIIKVEGNKKTITRIVVRSGMATKYKKIMYGFGTYYKKNGVDITKTIFDIETK
;
A
#
# COMPACT_ATOMS: atom_id res chain seq x y z
N MET A 1 -13.64 -5.98 -75.30
CA MET A 1 -13.07 -7.35 -75.32
C MET A 1 -11.79 -7.38 -74.51
N LEU A 2 -11.40 -8.56 -74.02
CA LEU A 2 -10.11 -8.92 -73.44
C LEU A 2 -9.70 -8.26 -72.11
N THR A 3 -10.05 -8.98 -71.04
CA THR A 3 -9.43 -8.97 -69.71
C THR A 3 -8.02 -9.54 -69.72
N VAL A 4 -7.09 -8.96 -68.95
CA VAL A 4 -5.93 -9.67 -68.38
C VAL A 4 -5.77 -9.24 -66.92
N SER A 5 -5.39 -10.17 -66.04
CA SER A 5 -5.48 -10.04 -64.58
C SER A 5 -4.18 -10.46 -63.90
N LEU A 6 -3.62 -9.54 -63.08
CA LEU A 6 -2.78 -9.80 -61.89
C LEU A 6 -1.38 -10.45 -62.15
N PRO A 7 -0.36 -10.28 -61.26
CA PRO A 7 -0.47 -10.33 -59.80
C PRO A 7 0.23 -9.23 -58.97
N ALA A 8 -0.21 -9.11 -57.72
CA ALA A 8 0.42 -8.31 -56.69
C ALA A 8 1.48 -9.12 -55.93
N ASN A 9 2.73 -8.65 -55.85
CA ASN A 9 3.66 -9.07 -54.79
C ASN A 9 4.92 -8.17 -54.65
N VAL A 10 5.00 -7.34 -53.59
CA VAL A 10 6.27 -7.00 -52.91
C VAL A 10 6.01 -6.76 -51.41
N TYR A 11 5.54 -7.77 -50.68
CA TYR A 11 5.48 -7.72 -49.20
C TYR A 11 5.89 -9.07 -48.57
N GLN A 12 7.05 -9.60 -48.95
CA GLN A 12 7.66 -10.74 -48.25
C GLN A 12 9.18 -10.83 -48.44
N LYS A 13 9.94 -10.25 -47.50
CA LYS A 13 11.33 -10.67 -47.20
C LYS A 13 11.84 -10.12 -45.86
N MET A 14 11.41 -10.74 -44.76
CA MET A 14 12.21 -10.95 -43.52
C MET A 14 11.34 -11.66 -42.46
N MET A 15 11.21 -12.98 -42.54
CA MET A 15 10.88 -13.86 -41.41
C MET A 15 11.27 -15.32 -41.72
N ILE A 16 11.53 -16.10 -40.66
CA ILE A 16 11.98 -17.52 -40.63
C ILE A 16 13.49 -17.68 -40.96
N GLY A 17 14.36 -18.28 -40.14
CA GLY A 17 14.27 -18.81 -38.75
C GLY A 17 15.51 -18.39 -37.91
N ILE A 18 15.75 -18.80 -36.66
CA ILE A 18 15.59 -20.13 -36.05
C ILE A 18 15.20 -20.04 -34.54
N VAL A 19 14.05 -20.65 -34.20
CA VAL A 19 13.76 -21.58 -33.07
C VAL A 19 14.26 -21.32 -31.61
N LYS A 20 13.28 -21.30 -30.69
CA LYS A 20 13.29 -21.59 -29.22
C LYS A 20 14.10 -20.67 -28.27
N ASN A 21 13.37 -19.82 -27.53
CA ASN A 21 12.98 -20.17 -26.16
C ASN A 21 11.67 -19.47 -25.72
N ARG A 22 11.00 -19.98 -24.68
CA ARG A 22 9.67 -19.52 -24.22
C ARG A 22 9.77 -18.28 -23.33
N GLY A 23 8.92 -17.27 -23.55
CA GLY A 23 8.84 -16.07 -22.70
C GLY A 23 8.04 -14.92 -23.31
N SER A 24 6.71 -15.02 -23.24
CA SER A 24 5.69 -14.08 -23.74
C SER A 24 6.11 -12.60 -23.85
N SER A 25 6.26 -12.10 -25.08
CA SER A 25 6.20 -10.66 -25.39
C SER A 25 5.07 -10.42 -26.38
N LEU A 26 3.92 -9.99 -25.87
CA LEU A 26 2.81 -9.55 -26.70
C LEU A 26 3.16 -8.18 -27.30
N LEU A 27 3.48 -8.15 -28.58
CA LEU A 27 3.54 -6.92 -29.37
C LEU A 27 2.10 -6.43 -29.57
N VAL A 28 1.60 -5.65 -28.62
CA VAL A 28 0.29 -4.98 -28.73
C VAL A 28 0.44 -3.77 -29.67
N LEU A 29 0.41 -4.05 -30.97
CA LEU A 29 0.10 -3.07 -32.00
C LEU A 29 -1.40 -2.74 -31.87
N LEU A 30 -1.72 -1.73 -31.07
CA LEU A 30 -3.10 -1.30 -30.84
C LEU A 30 -3.58 -0.43 -32.01
N ALA A 31 -4.00 -1.09 -33.10
CA ALA A 31 -4.68 -0.43 -34.21
C ALA A 31 -6.16 -0.20 -33.86
N LEU A 32 -6.52 1.06 -33.62
CA LEU A 32 -7.88 1.60 -33.48
C LEU A 32 -7.86 3.00 -34.09
N SER A 33 -8.79 3.46 -34.93
CA SER A 33 -9.97 2.80 -35.51
C SER A 33 -10.36 3.55 -36.79
N LEU A 34 -10.70 2.86 -37.88
CA LEU A 34 -11.19 3.49 -39.11
C LEU A 34 -12.59 4.05 -38.90
N SER A 35 -12.71 5.38 -38.77
CA SER A 35 -13.93 6.13 -39.07
C SER A 35 -13.85 6.63 -40.51
N ASN A 36 -14.92 6.41 -41.29
CA ASN A 36 -14.97 6.78 -42.70
C ASN A 36 -14.79 8.30 -42.89
N TYR A 37 -13.72 8.70 -43.56
CA TYR A 37 -13.62 9.99 -44.22
C TYR A 37 -13.59 9.80 -45.73
N SER A 38 -14.24 10.73 -46.43
CA SER A 38 -14.31 10.78 -47.89
C SER A 38 -12.91 10.83 -48.52
N LEU A 39 -12.79 10.33 -49.76
CA LEU A 39 -11.57 10.50 -50.55
C LEU A 39 -11.31 12.00 -50.82
N ALA A 40 -10.44 12.59 -50.00
CA ALA A 40 -9.59 13.70 -50.38
C ALA A 40 -8.15 13.18 -50.30
N SER A 41 -7.50 12.99 -51.45
CA SER A 41 -6.14 12.48 -51.53
C SER A 41 -5.14 13.53 -51.08
N ASN A 42 -4.85 13.57 -49.78
CA ASN A 42 -3.63 14.19 -49.25
C ASN A 42 -3.00 13.24 -48.23
N GLN A 43 -2.17 12.34 -48.74
CA GLN A 43 -1.45 11.35 -47.96
C GLN A 43 -0.42 12.10 -47.09
N SER A 44 -0.43 11.90 -45.77
CA SER A 44 0.41 12.66 -44.83
C SER A 44 1.87 12.70 -45.28
N LYS A 45 2.41 13.91 -45.48
CA LYS A 45 3.76 14.11 -46.06
C LYS A 45 4.87 13.40 -45.28
N TRP A 46 4.69 13.21 -43.98
CA TRP A 46 5.55 12.47 -43.05
C TRP A 46 4.87 12.35 -41.67
N GLU A 47 5.48 11.59 -40.76
CA GLU A 47 5.12 11.56 -39.34
C GLU A 47 6.38 11.63 -38.47
N ILE A 48 6.25 12.05 -37.21
CA ILE A 48 7.30 11.91 -36.20
C ILE A 48 6.80 11.12 -34.99
N GLY A 49 7.55 10.08 -34.61
CA GLY A 49 7.27 9.32 -33.40
C GLY A 49 7.74 10.05 -32.14
N VAL A 50 7.02 9.88 -31.04
CA VAL A 50 7.45 10.28 -29.69
C VAL A 50 7.62 9.01 -28.86
N ASP A 51 8.85 8.66 -28.45
CA ASP A 51 9.11 7.55 -27.51
C ASP A 51 9.19 8.09 -26.08
N GLY A 52 8.06 8.04 -25.40
CA GLY A 52 7.89 8.58 -24.06
C GLY A 52 8.15 7.55 -22.97
N LYS A 53 8.79 7.95 -21.87
CA LYS A 53 8.95 7.16 -20.65
C LYS A 53 8.63 7.99 -19.41
N VAL A 54 7.69 7.49 -18.61
CA VAL A 54 7.27 8.10 -17.34
C VAL A 54 7.85 7.31 -16.18
N THR A 55 8.41 8.01 -15.20
CA THR A 55 9.01 7.45 -13.99
C THR A 55 8.51 8.16 -12.74
N LYS A 56 8.68 7.51 -11.58
CA LYS A 56 8.49 8.09 -10.24
C LYS A 56 9.57 7.52 -9.32
N ASN A 57 10.28 8.40 -8.62
CA ASN A 57 11.48 8.08 -7.86
C ASN A 57 12.50 7.27 -8.68
N GLY A 58 12.64 7.59 -9.98
CA GLY A 58 13.49 6.87 -10.94
C GLY A 58 13.01 5.47 -11.36
N VAL A 59 11.86 4.99 -10.84
CA VAL A 59 11.26 3.69 -11.20
C VAL A 59 10.22 3.90 -12.30
N ALA A 60 10.15 2.97 -13.26
CA ALA A 60 9.15 2.96 -14.33
C ALA A 60 7.70 3.05 -13.78
N LEU A 61 6.92 4.02 -14.27
CA LEU A 61 5.58 4.30 -13.78
C LEU A 61 4.51 3.88 -14.80
N GLY A 62 4.10 2.61 -14.76
CA GLY A 62 2.97 2.15 -15.57
C GLY A 62 1.61 2.67 -15.11
N GLY A 63 0.65 2.72 -16.04
CA GLY A 63 -0.72 3.17 -15.78
C GLY A 63 -0.89 4.67 -15.51
N ALA A 64 0.15 5.49 -15.68
CA ALA A 64 -0.02 6.94 -15.84
C ALA A 64 -0.78 7.22 -17.16
N LEU A 65 -1.70 8.18 -17.11
CA LEU A 65 -2.50 8.62 -18.24
C LEU A 65 -1.67 9.58 -19.10
N VAL A 66 -1.78 9.46 -20.41
CA VAL A 66 -1.13 10.36 -21.37
C VAL A 66 -2.20 10.82 -22.37
N SER A 67 -2.48 12.12 -22.39
CA SER A 67 -3.41 12.77 -23.31
C SER A 67 -2.61 13.53 -24.37
N LEU A 68 -3.00 13.39 -25.63
CA LEU A 68 -2.52 14.16 -26.77
C LEU A 68 -3.64 15.10 -27.19
N LYS A 69 -3.36 16.40 -27.21
CA LYS A 69 -4.35 17.43 -27.58
C LYS A 69 -3.85 18.26 -28.76
N ILE A 70 -4.76 18.67 -29.64
CA ILE A 70 -4.53 19.63 -30.74
C ILE A 70 -5.53 20.77 -30.55
N ASN A 71 -5.08 22.04 -30.59
CA ASN A 71 -5.96 23.21 -30.42
C ASN A 71 -6.89 23.08 -29.19
N SER A 72 -6.34 22.61 -28.06
CA SER A 72 -7.03 22.29 -26.79
C SER A 72 -8.07 21.14 -26.83
N LYS A 73 -8.39 20.56 -27.99
CA LYS A 73 -9.22 19.35 -28.11
C LYS A 73 -8.38 18.10 -27.87
N GLU A 74 -8.89 17.16 -27.07
CA GLU A 74 -8.25 15.84 -26.91
C GLU A 74 -8.40 15.01 -28.20
N GLU A 75 -7.27 14.61 -28.77
CA GLU A 75 -7.15 13.85 -30.01
C GLU A 75 -6.93 12.35 -29.70
N ALA A 76 -6.08 12.05 -28.72
CA ALA A 76 -5.83 10.68 -28.27
C ALA A 76 -5.58 10.61 -26.77
N LYS A 77 -5.87 9.47 -26.15
CA LYS A 77 -5.62 9.20 -24.73
C LYS A 77 -5.22 7.75 -24.54
N ILE A 78 -4.04 7.54 -23.96
CA ILE A 78 -3.46 6.22 -23.68
C ILE A 78 -2.99 6.11 -22.22
N LYS A 79 -2.65 4.88 -21.80
CA LYS A 79 -1.96 4.64 -20.54
C LYS A 79 -0.56 4.11 -20.82
N THR A 80 0.40 4.55 -20.01
CA THR A 80 1.75 4.00 -20.01
C THR A 80 1.75 2.48 -19.71
N THR A 81 2.58 1.74 -20.44
CA THR A 81 2.85 0.32 -20.21
C THR A 81 3.47 0.07 -18.83
N GLY A 82 3.54 -1.19 -18.37
CA GLY A 82 4.21 -1.53 -17.09
C GLY A 82 5.65 -1.02 -16.96
N ASN A 83 6.36 -0.84 -18.08
CA ASN A 83 7.71 -0.27 -18.14
C ASN A 83 7.73 1.27 -18.24
N GLY A 84 6.61 1.94 -17.98
CA GLY A 84 6.45 3.39 -18.03
C GLY A 84 6.41 3.99 -19.44
N LYS A 85 6.48 3.17 -20.50
CA LYS A 85 6.54 3.65 -21.89
C LYS A 85 5.18 4.07 -22.44
N PHE A 86 5.16 5.12 -23.26
CA PHE A 86 4.06 5.53 -24.14
C PHE A 86 4.63 5.90 -25.52
N ILE A 87 3.83 5.79 -26.58
CA ILE A 87 4.21 6.20 -27.93
C ILE A 87 3.06 6.97 -28.57
N PHE A 88 3.38 8.07 -29.26
CA PHE A 88 2.49 8.74 -30.21
C PHE A 88 3.18 8.90 -31.56
N LEU A 89 2.37 9.01 -32.62
CA LEU A 89 2.79 9.42 -33.96
C LEU A 89 2.14 10.79 -34.22
N LEU A 90 2.95 11.81 -34.48
CA LEU A 90 2.50 13.18 -34.69
C LEU A 90 2.49 13.49 -36.20
N GLN A 91 1.38 14.02 -36.67
CA GLN A 91 1.18 14.45 -38.05
C GLN A 91 1.80 15.84 -38.28
N PRO A 92 2.07 16.25 -39.53
CA PRO A 92 2.61 17.57 -39.87
C PRO A 92 1.66 18.72 -39.47
N ASP A 93 2.16 19.95 -39.52
CA ASP A 93 1.37 21.21 -39.48
C ASP A 93 0.50 21.45 -38.23
N ASN A 94 0.79 20.74 -37.14
CA ASN A 94 0.03 20.79 -35.90
C ASN A 94 0.86 21.32 -34.72
N THR A 95 0.15 21.75 -33.67
CA THR A 95 0.75 22.06 -32.37
C THR A 95 0.07 21.20 -31.32
N TYR A 96 0.82 20.23 -30.80
CA TYR A 96 0.35 19.22 -29.87
C TYR A 96 0.68 19.62 -28.43
N ILE A 97 -0.21 19.30 -27.50
CA ILE A 97 0.09 19.23 -26.07
C ILE A 97 0.02 17.76 -25.64
N ILE A 98 1.14 17.24 -25.14
CA ILE A 98 1.25 15.92 -24.51
C ILE A 98 1.16 16.13 -23.00
N GLU A 99 0.03 15.81 -22.39
CA GLU A 99 -0.21 15.91 -20.95
C GLU A 99 -0.07 14.53 -20.28
N ILE A 100 0.75 14.43 -19.25
CA ILE A 100 0.99 13.22 -18.45
C ILE A 100 0.42 13.46 -17.04
N SER A 101 -0.48 12.59 -16.60
CA SER A 101 -1.11 12.67 -15.27
C SER A 101 -1.30 11.30 -14.61
N LYS A 102 -1.36 11.28 -13.27
CA LYS A 102 -1.74 10.08 -12.50
C LYS A 102 -2.30 10.51 -11.13
N PRO A 103 -3.38 9.89 -10.63
CA PRO A 103 -3.97 10.27 -9.34
C PRO A 103 -2.94 10.30 -8.19
N GLY A 104 -2.89 11.44 -7.49
CA GLY A 104 -1.95 11.68 -6.39
C GLY A 104 -0.54 12.10 -6.80
N LEU A 105 -0.28 12.34 -8.09
CA LEU A 105 0.99 12.90 -8.60
C LEU A 105 0.74 14.21 -9.34
N VAL A 106 1.72 15.11 -9.29
CA VAL A 106 1.69 16.39 -10.02
C VAL A 106 1.81 16.13 -11.53
N SER A 107 0.80 16.56 -12.29
CA SER A 107 0.77 16.46 -13.75
C SER A 107 1.86 17.30 -14.42
N LYS A 108 2.20 16.94 -15.68
CA LYS A 108 3.19 17.66 -16.50
C LYS A 108 2.76 17.65 -17.96
N SER A 109 3.02 18.72 -18.69
CA SER A 109 2.78 18.78 -20.14
C SER A 109 4.05 19.12 -20.92
N ILE A 110 4.10 18.71 -22.18
CA ILE A 110 5.08 19.14 -23.19
C ILE A 110 4.31 19.61 -24.43
N GLU A 111 4.74 20.71 -25.01
CA GLU A 111 4.24 21.18 -26.30
C GLU A 111 5.18 20.69 -27.42
N PHE A 112 4.60 20.19 -28.50
CA PHE A 112 5.33 19.70 -29.67
C PHE A 112 4.71 20.31 -30.93
N SER A 113 5.43 21.21 -31.59
CA SER A 113 4.99 21.81 -32.85
C SER A 113 5.62 21.08 -34.04
N THR A 114 4.79 20.53 -34.91
CA THR A 114 5.17 19.92 -36.20
C THR A 114 5.00 20.89 -37.39
N LYS A 115 4.75 22.18 -37.10
CA LYS A 115 4.65 23.27 -38.07
C LYS A 115 6.02 23.73 -38.58
N ASN A 116 6.02 24.39 -39.73
CA ASN A 116 7.17 25.06 -40.34
C ASN A 116 8.34 24.10 -40.64
N VAL A 117 8.05 22.85 -40.98
CA VAL A 117 9.02 21.91 -41.52
C VAL A 117 9.10 22.11 -43.03
N PRO A 118 10.26 22.45 -43.61
CA PRO A 118 10.40 22.59 -45.06
C PRO A 118 10.22 21.24 -45.78
N ASP A 119 9.47 21.23 -46.87
CA ASP A 119 9.15 20.01 -47.64
C ASP A 119 10.41 19.27 -48.14
N ASP A 120 11.47 20.00 -48.48
CA ASP A 120 12.75 19.47 -48.95
C ASP A 120 13.57 18.78 -47.84
N LYS A 121 13.27 19.08 -46.57
CA LYS A 121 13.98 18.54 -45.39
C LYS A 121 13.34 17.30 -44.79
N VAL A 122 12.18 16.90 -45.28
CA VAL A 122 11.45 15.71 -44.83
C VAL A 122 12.22 14.42 -45.07
N GLY A 123 12.88 14.29 -46.23
CA GLY A 123 13.75 13.15 -46.57
C GLY A 123 13.08 11.78 -46.39
N LYS A 124 13.54 11.00 -45.39
CA LYS A 124 12.99 9.68 -45.03
C LYS A 124 12.09 9.71 -43.78
N GLY A 125 11.67 10.90 -43.34
CA GLY A 125 11.04 11.13 -42.04
C GLY A 125 12.07 11.33 -40.91
N PHE A 126 11.55 11.64 -39.73
CA PHE A 126 12.35 12.03 -38.56
C PHE A 126 12.57 10.86 -37.58
N PRO A 127 13.72 10.81 -36.89
CA PRO A 127 13.92 9.84 -35.82
C PRO A 127 12.92 10.07 -34.68
N PRO A 128 12.44 9.02 -33.98
CA PRO A 128 11.55 9.19 -32.84
C PRO A 128 12.15 10.06 -31.74
N PHE A 129 11.42 11.08 -31.32
CA PHE A 129 11.86 12.03 -30.30
C PHE A 129 11.68 11.44 -28.89
N PRO A 130 12.75 11.31 -28.08
CA PRO A 130 12.65 10.72 -26.74
C PRO A 130 12.14 11.74 -25.71
N ILE A 131 11.10 11.37 -24.95
CA ILE A 131 10.57 12.19 -23.85
C ILE A 131 10.71 11.42 -22.53
N LEU A 132 11.39 12.00 -21.54
CA LEU A 132 11.57 11.42 -20.21
C LEU A 132 10.90 12.31 -19.14
N ILE A 133 9.91 11.77 -18.42
CA ILE A 133 9.07 12.51 -17.47
C ILE A 133 9.12 11.86 -16.09
N GLU A 134 9.69 12.56 -15.11
CA GLU A 134 9.58 12.20 -13.71
C GLU A 134 8.33 12.86 -13.10
N LEU A 135 7.37 12.05 -12.66
CA LEU A 135 6.24 12.50 -11.83
C LEU A 135 6.57 12.31 -10.34
N PHE A 136 6.09 13.22 -9.51
CA PHE A 136 6.30 13.21 -8.06
C PHE A 136 4.99 13.47 -7.32
N GLU A 137 4.92 13.13 -6.04
CA GLU A 137 3.74 13.38 -5.20
C GLU A 137 3.60 14.88 -4.89
N GLU A 138 2.38 15.38 -4.83
CA GLU A 138 2.16 16.76 -4.38
C GLU A 138 2.50 16.88 -2.89
N ILE A 139 3.23 17.93 -2.52
CA ILE A 139 3.59 18.24 -1.13
C ILE A 139 3.29 19.71 -0.88
N GLU A 140 2.60 19.97 0.22
CA GLU A 140 2.26 21.30 0.71
C GLU A 140 3.50 22.21 0.82
N GLY A 141 3.38 23.47 0.44
CA GLY A 141 4.46 24.46 0.50
C GLY A 141 5.53 24.33 -0.60
N LEU A 142 5.24 23.63 -1.70
CA LEU A 142 6.04 23.68 -2.93
C LEU A 142 5.31 24.48 -4.02
N ASP A 143 6.00 25.46 -4.62
CA ASP A 143 5.51 26.15 -5.81
C ASP A 143 5.54 25.20 -7.03
N ILE A 144 4.35 24.76 -7.44
CA ILE A 144 4.11 23.92 -8.61
C ILE A 144 3.30 24.62 -9.70
N ALA A 145 2.89 25.89 -9.52
CA ALA A 145 1.95 26.57 -10.43
C ALA A 145 2.50 26.67 -11.86
N PHE A 146 3.82 26.85 -12.01
CA PHE A 146 4.48 26.87 -13.33
C PHE A 146 4.44 25.53 -14.09
N LEU A 147 3.91 24.45 -13.50
CA LEU A 147 3.71 23.16 -14.14
C LEU A 147 2.35 23.00 -14.83
N GLU A 148 1.46 24.00 -14.70
CA GLU A 148 0.27 24.14 -15.54
C GLU A 148 0.66 24.45 -16.99
N GLU A 149 1.77 25.17 -17.17
CA GLU A 149 2.42 25.38 -18.47
C GLU A 149 3.30 24.19 -18.92
N PRO A 150 3.53 24.03 -20.24
CA PRO A 150 4.47 23.04 -20.76
C PRO A 150 5.87 23.14 -20.14
N ILE A 151 6.40 22.03 -19.63
CA ILE A 151 7.76 21.98 -19.07
C ILE A 151 8.88 21.95 -20.13
N GLY A 152 8.47 21.97 -21.40
CA GLY A 152 9.31 22.12 -22.57
C GLY A 152 8.45 22.32 -23.82
N LYS A 153 8.98 23.08 -24.77
CA LYS A 153 8.47 23.20 -26.14
C LYS A 153 9.44 22.50 -27.07
N ILE A 154 8.95 21.70 -28.01
CA ILE A 154 9.74 21.03 -29.05
C ILE A 154 9.27 21.56 -30.40
N ARG A 155 10.20 21.87 -31.29
CA ARG A 155 9.91 22.36 -32.64
C ARG A 155 11.03 22.00 -33.61
N TYR A 156 10.76 22.19 -34.89
CA TYR A 156 11.77 22.07 -35.94
C TYR A 156 12.85 23.15 -35.82
N TYR A 157 14.06 22.79 -36.27
CA TYR A 157 15.24 23.64 -36.32
C TYR A 157 16.00 23.45 -37.63
N ASP A 158 15.95 24.44 -38.51
CA ASP A 158 16.61 24.45 -39.83
C ASP A 158 18.11 24.17 -39.77
N LYS A 159 18.79 24.57 -38.67
CA LYS A 159 20.23 24.32 -38.47
C LYS A 159 20.58 22.88 -38.11
N ALA A 160 19.60 22.09 -37.65
CA ALA A 160 19.76 20.72 -37.24
C ALA A 160 19.09 19.73 -38.21
N ASP A 161 18.33 20.23 -39.19
CA ASP A 161 17.40 19.48 -40.04
C ASP A 161 16.52 18.49 -39.26
N ASN A 162 16.12 18.87 -38.05
CA ASN A 162 15.45 17.99 -37.10
C ASN A 162 14.70 18.78 -36.00
N PHE A 163 13.98 18.05 -35.15
CA PHE A 163 13.34 18.58 -33.96
C PHE A 163 14.29 18.65 -32.78
N ASP A 164 14.21 19.73 -32.01
CA ASP A 164 14.86 19.89 -30.71
C ASP A 164 13.99 20.73 -29.78
N TYR A 165 14.35 20.83 -28.51
CA TYR A 165 13.70 21.72 -27.56
C TYR A 165 13.94 23.18 -27.91
N ASP A 166 12.90 24.01 -27.83
CA ASP A 166 13.07 25.46 -27.81
C ASP A 166 13.88 25.84 -26.56
N GLU A 167 15.17 26.11 -26.75
CA GLU A 167 16.07 26.41 -25.64
C GLU A 167 15.67 27.68 -24.88
N SER A 168 15.09 28.67 -25.56
CA SER A 168 14.75 29.96 -24.96
C SER A 168 13.59 29.83 -23.97
N TYR A 169 12.60 29.02 -24.31
CA TYR A 169 11.48 28.68 -23.43
C TYR A 169 11.86 27.60 -22.40
N THR A 170 12.54 26.54 -22.85
CA THR A 170 12.73 25.33 -22.06
C THR A 170 13.83 25.50 -20.99
N LYS A 171 14.94 26.21 -21.26
CA LYS A 171 16.03 26.36 -20.27
C LYS A 171 15.59 27.04 -18.97
N PRO A 172 14.85 28.18 -18.98
CA PRO A 172 14.34 28.80 -17.75
C PRO A 172 13.43 27.87 -16.93
N ILE A 173 12.55 27.12 -17.60
CA ILE A 173 11.59 26.22 -16.93
C ILE A 173 12.32 24.99 -16.36
N GLN A 174 13.27 24.43 -17.08
CA GLN A 174 14.13 23.34 -16.57
C GLN A 174 14.95 23.80 -15.35
N ALA A 175 15.39 25.06 -15.30
CA ALA A 175 16.03 25.63 -14.11
C ALA A 175 15.06 25.78 -12.91
N ARG A 176 13.79 26.16 -13.15
CA ARG A 176 12.73 26.16 -12.13
C ARG A 176 12.45 24.73 -11.64
N LEU A 177 12.23 23.78 -12.55
CA LEU A 177 12.01 22.36 -12.25
C LEU A 177 13.17 21.76 -11.44
N LYS A 178 14.43 22.07 -11.77
CA LYS A 178 15.59 21.63 -10.98
C LYS A 178 15.57 22.15 -9.54
N ARG A 179 15.16 23.42 -9.32
CA ARG A 179 14.99 23.99 -7.97
C ARG A 179 13.83 23.34 -7.23
N LEU A 180 12.70 23.13 -7.90
CA LEU A 180 11.55 22.42 -7.36
C LEU A 180 11.92 21.00 -6.91
N MET A 181 12.58 20.20 -7.76
CA MET A 181 13.00 18.84 -7.40
C MET A 181 14.00 18.80 -6.24
N LYS A 182 14.89 19.80 -6.11
CA LYS A 182 15.75 19.96 -4.92
C LYS A 182 14.93 20.21 -3.66
N ASN A 183 13.94 21.12 -3.73
CA ASN A 183 13.07 21.44 -2.60
C ASN A 183 12.17 20.25 -2.21
N TYR A 184 11.62 19.54 -3.19
CA TYR A 184 10.87 18.29 -3.01
C TYR A 184 11.71 17.24 -2.27
N ALA A 185 12.97 17.01 -2.68
CA ALA A 185 13.86 16.08 -2.00
C ALA A 185 14.15 16.47 -0.54
N LEU A 186 14.27 17.77 -0.24
CA LEU A 186 14.42 18.27 1.13
C LEU A 186 13.14 18.06 1.97
N LYS A 187 11.96 18.35 1.41
CA LYS A 187 10.65 18.11 2.06
C LYS A 187 10.42 16.62 2.33
N MET A 188 10.71 15.74 1.36
CA MET A 188 10.65 14.29 1.55
C MET A 188 11.60 13.80 2.65
N LYS A 189 12.79 14.39 2.78
CA LYS A 189 13.71 14.08 3.88
C LYS A 189 13.14 14.51 5.23
N GLU A 190 12.54 15.70 5.33
CA GLU A 190 11.88 16.18 6.55
C GLU A 190 10.71 15.28 6.96
N LEU A 191 9.83 14.94 6.01
CA LEU A 191 8.71 14.03 6.24
C LEU A 191 9.18 12.65 6.70
N GLN A 192 10.29 12.13 6.15
CA GLN A 192 10.87 10.85 6.58
C GLN A 192 11.42 10.90 8.01
N VAL A 193 12.07 12.01 8.41
CA VAL A 193 12.52 12.21 9.80
C VAL A 193 11.33 12.27 10.75
N ARG A 194 10.33 13.12 10.44
CA ARG A 194 9.11 13.27 11.24
C ARG A 194 8.34 11.95 11.38
N TYR A 195 8.25 11.16 10.30
CA TYR A 195 7.68 9.82 10.32
C TYR A 195 8.45 8.89 11.27
N ASN A 196 9.79 8.85 11.19
CA ASN A 196 10.61 8.01 12.06
C ASN A 196 10.41 8.37 13.55
N GLU A 197 10.39 9.67 13.89
CA GLU A 197 10.15 10.16 15.25
C GLU A 197 8.75 9.81 15.78
N ILE A 198 7.73 9.79 14.90
CA ILE A 198 6.39 9.35 15.26
C ILE A 198 6.37 7.84 15.50
N ILE A 199 7.00 7.04 14.64
CA ILE A 199 7.08 5.58 14.81
C ILE A 199 7.78 5.21 16.12
N VAL A 200 8.94 5.79 16.44
CA VAL A 200 9.65 5.54 17.70
C VAL A 200 8.77 5.83 18.92
N ARG A 201 7.99 6.93 18.90
CA ARG A 201 7.04 7.27 19.97
C ARG A 201 5.82 6.34 20.01
N ALA A 202 5.37 5.85 18.86
CA ALA A 202 4.27 4.90 18.76
C ALA A 202 4.66 3.51 19.28
N ASP A 203 5.85 3.04 18.93
CA ASP A 203 6.46 1.79 19.44
C ASP A 203 6.65 1.88 20.96
N ALA A 204 7.27 2.95 21.47
CA ALA A 204 7.42 3.14 22.92
C ALA A 204 6.06 3.18 23.66
N SER A 205 5.05 3.83 23.08
CA SER A 205 3.68 3.85 23.65
C SER A 205 3.00 2.47 23.61
N PHE A 206 3.30 1.66 22.59
CA PHE A 206 2.83 0.28 22.49
C PHE A 206 3.45 -0.60 23.57
N ASP A 207 4.77 -0.52 23.76
CA ASP A 207 5.52 -1.30 24.74
C ASP A 207 5.15 -0.92 26.19
N MET A 208 4.89 0.37 26.46
CA MET A 208 4.33 0.85 27.73
C MET A 208 2.86 0.44 27.96
N GLY A 209 2.19 -0.17 26.96
CA GLY A 209 0.78 -0.54 27.04
C GLY A 209 -0.20 0.65 26.98
N THR A 210 0.27 1.86 26.64
CA THR A 210 -0.54 3.08 26.49
C THR A 210 -1.23 3.11 25.12
N TYR A 211 -2.03 2.08 24.87
CA TYR A 211 -2.59 1.72 23.57
C TYR A 211 -3.38 2.81 22.84
N SER A 212 -4.06 3.71 23.56
CA SER A 212 -4.76 4.87 22.95
C SER A 212 -3.76 5.87 22.34
N THR A 213 -2.68 6.15 23.06
CA THR A 213 -1.56 6.99 22.61
C THR A 213 -0.84 6.35 21.42
N ALA A 214 -0.56 5.04 21.51
CA ALA A 214 0.06 4.28 20.42
C ALA A 214 -0.79 4.31 19.13
N ILE A 215 -2.10 4.02 19.20
CA ILE A 215 -3.01 4.11 18.04
C ILE A 215 -2.99 5.52 17.44
N SER A 216 -3.04 6.56 18.27
CA SER A 216 -3.02 7.95 17.81
C SER A 216 -1.71 8.27 17.06
N ALA A 217 -0.56 7.85 17.61
CA ALA A 217 0.74 8.04 16.98
C ALA A 217 0.88 7.26 15.66
N TYR A 218 0.47 5.99 15.61
CA TYR A 218 0.46 5.22 14.35
C TYR A 218 -0.48 5.84 13.29
N LYS A 219 -1.62 6.42 13.69
CA LYS A 219 -2.49 7.19 12.78
C LYS A 219 -1.79 8.45 12.24
N SER A 220 -1.00 9.15 13.05
CA SER A 220 -0.15 10.26 12.58
C SER A 220 0.96 9.79 11.63
N ALA A 221 1.52 8.58 11.83
CA ALA A 221 2.46 8.02 10.85
C ALA A 221 1.76 7.72 9.51
N LEU A 222 0.53 7.20 9.55
CA LEU A 222 -0.31 6.99 8.37
C LEU A 222 -0.74 8.29 7.68
N SER A 223 -0.86 9.43 8.37
CA SER A 223 -1.12 10.71 7.70
C SER A 223 0.09 11.22 6.90
N ILE A 224 1.32 10.85 7.29
CA ILE A 224 2.53 11.14 6.50
C ILE A 224 2.71 10.09 5.39
N LYS A 225 2.41 8.82 5.66
CA LYS A 225 2.62 7.69 4.74
C LYS A 225 1.37 6.81 4.70
N ARG A 226 0.39 7.21 3.88
CA ARG A 226 -0.97 6.61 3.82
C ARG A 226 -1.01 5.09 3.66
N ASN A 227 -0.03 4.53 2.96
CA ASN A 227 0.07 3.09 2.69
C ASN A 227 1.14 2.41 3.56
N ASP A 228 1.45 2.94 4.76
CA ASP A 228 2.41 2.29 5.65
C ASP A 228 1.84 1.01 6.27
N LYS A 229 2.41 -0.11 5.83
CA LYS A 229 2.03 -1.43 6.32
C LYS A 229 2.36 -1.62 7.80
N TYR A 230 3.47 -1.06 8.30
CA TYR A 230 3.91 -1.28 9.68
C TYR A 230 2.94 -0.66 10.70
N ALA A 231 2.66 0.64 10.57
CA ALA A 231 1.69 1.34 11.41
C ALA A 231 0.29 0.71 11.32
N GLY A 232 -0.14 0.28 10.13
CA GLY A 232 -1.40 -0.44 9.93
C GLY A 232 -1.45 -1.79 10.67
N GLU A 233 -0.42 -2.62 10.57
CA GLU A 233 -0.34 -3.90 11.28
C GLU A 233 -0.31 -3.71 12.81
N ARG A 234 0.40 -2.69 13.32
CA ARG A 234 0.45 -2.35 14.75
C ARG A 234 -0.88 -1.87 15.31
N ILE A 235 -1.64 -1.04 14.58
CA ILE A 235 -3.00 -0.64 15.00
C ILE A 235 -3.90 -1.87 15.15
N ASN A 236 -3.86 -2.80 14.20
CA ASN A 236 -4.66 -4.03 14.23
C ASN A 236 -4.25 -4.95 15.41
N GLU A 237 -2.95 -5.06 15.70
CA GLU A 237 -2.43 -5.79 16.86
C GLU A 237 -2.97 -5.20 18.18
N ILE A 238 -2.93 -3.87 18.33
CA ILE A 238 -3.48 -3.19 19.51
C ILE A 238 -4.98 -3.44 19.66
N GLN A 239 -5.75 -3.35 18.58
CA GLN A 239 -7.20 -3.60 18.60
C GLN A 239 -7.53 -5.01 19.10
N HIS A 240 -6.78 -6.02 18.65
CA HIS A 240 -6.92 -7.40 19.14
C HIS A 240 -6.61 -7.50 20.64
N ILE A 241 -5.53 -6.86 21.12
CA ILE A 241 -5.18 -6.87 22.55
C ILE A 241 -6.27 -6.19 23.40
N LEU A 242 -6.84 -5.09 22.92
CA LEU A 242 -7.92 -4.36 23.60
C LEU A 242 -9.19 -5.21 23.71
N GLU A 243 -9.59 -5.89 22.64
CA GLU A 243 -10.76 -6.77 22.67
C GLU A 243 -10.53 -8.00 23.55
N GLU A 244 -9.34 -8.61 23.53
CA GLU A 244 -8.99 -9.70 24.46
C GLU A 244 -9.04 -9.24 25.94
N LYS A 245 -8.55 -8.03 26.24
CA LYS A 245 -8.64 -7.43 27.59
C LYS A 245 -10.10 -7.15 27.99
N LYS A 246 -10.94 -6.70 27.05
CA LYS A 246 -12.38 -6.46 27.26
C LYS A 246 -13.13 -7.76 27.54
N GLN A 247 -12.92 -8.81 26.73
CA GLN A 247 -13.53 -10.11 26.94
C GLN A 247 -13.13 -10.72 28.30
N LYS A 248 -11.84 -10.69 28.66
CA LYS A 248 -11.38 -11.18 29.98
C LYS A 248 -12.04 -10.46 31.16
N LYS A 249 -12.28 -9.14 31.04
CA LYS A 249 -13.01 -8.36 32.05
C LYS A 249 -14.49 -8.78 32.13
N LEU A 250 -15.13 -9.02 30.98
CA LEU A 250 -16.51 -9.50 30.91
C LEU A 250 -16.64 -10.89 31.54
N ASP A 251 -15.81 -11.86 31.12
CA ASP A 251 -15.76 -13.22 31.68
C ASP A 251 -15.56 -13.22 33.20
N ALA A 252 -14.67 -12.36 33.70
CA ALA A 252 -14.44 -12.22 35.14
C ALA A 252 -15.68 -11.68 35.87
N ARG A 253 -16.35 -10.66 35.32
CA ARG A 253 -17.59 -10.10 35.88
C ARG A 253 -18.72 -11.13 35.90
N THR A 254 -18.89 -11.90 34.82
CA THR A 254 -19.89 -12.97 34.72
C THR A 254 -19.67 -14.04 35.78
N ARG A 255 -18.42 -14.52 35.95
CA ARG A 255 -18.09 -15.53 36.99
C ARG A 255 -18.37 -15.04 38.42
N VAL A 256 -18.12 -13.77 38.72
CA VAL A 256 -18.44 -13.18 40.04
C VAL A 256 -19.95 -13.13 40.25
N HIS A 257 -20.72 -12.81 39.21
CA HIS A 257 -22.18 -12.80 39.28
C HIS A 257 -22.77 -14.22 39.45
N GLU A 258 -22.30 -15.19 38.67
CA GLU A 258 -22.71 -16.60 38.75
C GLU A 258 -22.38 -17.22 40.12
N THR A 259 -21.18 -16.97 40.65
CA THR A 259 -20.79 -17.49 41.97
C THR A 259 -21.61 -16.87 43.10
N LYS A 260 -21.93 -15.57 43.02
CA LYS A 260 -22.86 -14.93 43.97
C LYS A 260 -24.28 -15.52 43.86
N LYS A 261 -24.81 -15.69 42.64
CA LYS A 261 -26.13 -16.29 42.42
C LYS A 261 -26.20 -17.72 42.97
N LYS A 262 -25.17 -18.54 42.73
CA LYS A 262 -25.10 -19.89 43.27
C LYS A 262 -25.04 -19.89 44.81
N ALA A 263 -24.20 -19.06 45.43
CA ALA A 263 -24.10 -19.00 46.89
C ALA A 263 -25.42 -18.56 47.56
N LEU A 264 -26.20 -17.69 46.92
CA LEU A 264 -27.55 -17.32 47.38
C LEU A 264 -28.52 -18.50 47.25
N LEU A 265 -28.51 -19.23 46.14
CA LEU A 265 -29.34 -20.42 45.94
C LEU A 265 -28.99 -21.53 46.95
N ASP A 266 -27.70 -21.82 47.15
CA ASP A 266 -27.23 -22.79 48.13
C ASP A 266 -27.62 -22.38 49.57
N LYS A 267 -27.63 -21.06 49.89
CA LYS A 267 -28.10 -20.55 51.19
C LYS A 267 -29.61 -20.68 51.36
N TYR A 268 -30.38 -20.33 50.33
CA TYR A 268 -31.83 -20.46 50.29
C TYR A 268 -32.27 -21.92 50.49
N ASN A 269 -31.71 -22.86 49.71
CA ASN A 269 -32.02 -24.29 49.83
C ASN A 269 -31.79 -24.80 51.26
N ARG A 270 -30.65 -24.43 51.90
CA ARG A 270 -30.36 -24.82 53.29
C ARG A 270 -31.34 -24.26 54.33
N PHE A 271 -31.99 -23.13 54.06
CA PHE A 271 -33.06 -22.62 54.94
C PHE A 271 -34.37 -23.37 54.70
N ILE A 272 -34.72 -23.67 53.46
CA ILE A 272 -35.89 -24.50 53.11
C ILE A 272 -35.75 -25.91 53.69
N ASP A 273 -34.65 -26.62 53.40
CA ASP A 273 -34.39 -27.97 53.90
C ASP A 273 -34.51 -28.01 55.44
N ARG A 274 -34.00 -26.97 56.13
CA ARG A 274 -34.11 -26.85 57.58
C ARG A 274 -35.55 -26.60 58.03
N ALA A 275 -36.24 -25.66 57.40
CA ALA A 275 -37.60 -25.27 57.76
C ALA A 275 -38.58 -26.43 57.55
N ASP A 276 -38.47 -27.16 56.45
CA ASP A 276 -39.27 -28.35 56.15
C ASP A 276 -39.05 -29.45 57.19
N ASN A 277 -37.80 -29.69 57.61
CA ASN A 277 -37.50 -30.66 58.67
C ASN A 277 -38.02 -30.21 60.04
N GLU A 278 -37.90 -28.92 60.39
CA GLU A 278 -38.46 -28.36 61.64
C GLU A 278 -40.00 -28.39 61.64
N PHE A 279 -40.64 -28.17 60.48
CA PHE A 279 -42.10 -28.26 60.30
C PHE A 279 -42.61 -29.69 60.43
N ASN A 280 -41.97 -30.64 59.74
CA ASN A 280 -42.31 -32.07 59.81
C ASN A 280 -42.06 -32.68 61.20
N GLY A 281 -41.15 -32.09 61.99
CA GLY A 281 -40.94 -32.41 63.40
C GLY A 281 -41.85 -31.64 64.37
N GLU A 282 -42.88 -30.96 63.87
CA GLU A 282 -43.86 -30.16 64.62
C GLU A 282 -43.30 -28.99 65.44
N ASP A 283 -42.03 -28.60 65.23
CA ASP A 283 -41.46 -27.38 65.82
C ASP A 283 -41.78 -26.16 64.95
N TYR A 284 -43.07 -25.87 64.90
CA TYR A 284 -43.65 -24.77 64.11
C TYR A 284 -43.00 -23.42 64.43
N SER A 285 -42.60 -23.18 65.69
CA SER A 285 -41.93 -21.94 66.10
C SER A 285 -40.54 -21.78 65.46
N ARG A 286 -39.72 -22.83 65.42
CA ARG A 286 -38.42 -22.80 64.71
C ARG A 286 -38.60 -22.80 63.20
N ALA A 287 -39.51 -23.64 62.68
CA ALA A 287 -39.83 -23.71 61.25
C ALA A 287 -40.20 -22.33 60.68
N ARG A 288 -41.05 -21.56 61.37
CA ARG A 288 -41.44 -20.21 60.93
C ARG A 288 -40.25 -19.28 60.78
N LEU A 289 -39.32 -19.30 61.74
CA LEU A 289 -38.10 -18.49 61.68
C LEU A 289 -37.20 -18.93 60.50
N SER A 290 -37.07 -20.23 60.27
CA SER A 290 -36.28 -20.78 59.15
C SER A 290 -36.87 -20.42 57.78
N TYR A 291 -38.19 -20.49 57.60
CA TYR A 291 -38.86 -19.99 56.38
C TYR A 291 -38.72 -18.47 56.22
N MET A 292 -38.81 -17.69 57.31
CA MET A 292 -38.57 -16.24 57.25
C MET A 292 -37.14 -15.91 56.80
N GLU A 293 -36.14 -16.71 57.19
CA GLU A 293 -34.77 -16.56 56.69
C GLU A 293 -34.61 -16.99 55.21
N ALA A 294 -35.38 -17.98 54.74
CA ALA A 294 -35.44 -18.32 53.31
C ALA A 294 -36.04 -17.16 52.48
N ALA A 295 -37.16 -16.60 52.93
CA ALA A 295 -37.81 -15.44 52.32
C ALA A 295 -36.90 -14.19 52.30
N LYS A 296 -36.05 -13.98 53.33
CA LYS A 296 -35.01 -12.91 53.29
C LYS A 296 -33.95 -13.12 52.20
N VAL A 297 -33.73 -14.35 51.73
CA VAL A 297 -32.79 -14.66 50.63
C VAL A 297 -33.49 -14.61 49.26
N LYS A 298 -34.78 -14.97 49.20
CA LYS A 298 -35.64 -14.91 48.02
C LYS A 298 -36.97 -14.27 48.43
N ALA A 299 -37.09 -12.96 48.24
CA ALA A 299 -38.21 -12.14 48.75
C ALA A 299 -39.60 -12.63 48.27
N ASP A 300 -39.67 -13.06 47.00
CA ASP A 300 -40.89 -13.52 46.34
C ASP A 300 -40.99 -15.05 46.36
N ASP A 301 -40.69 -15.69 47.50
CA ASP A 301 -40.79 -17.14 47.63
C ASP A 301 -42.16 -17.60 48.12
N GLU A 302 -43.07 -17.83 47.17
CA GLU A 302 -44.43 -18.36 47.42
C GLU A 302 -44.45 -19.59 48.34
N TYR A 303 -43.42 -20.46 48.25
CA TYR A 303 -43.33 -21.66 49.08
C TYR A 303 -43.09 -21.33 50.56
N ALA A 304 -42.01 -20.60 50.90
CA ALA A 304 -41.75 -20.18 52.27
C ALA A 304 -42.87 -19.28 52.82
N ILE A 305 -43.46 -18.40 52.00
CA ILE A 305 -44.57 -17.52 52.40
C ILE A 305 -45.79 -18.36 52.79
N GLY A 306 -46.25 -19.28 51.92
CA GLY A 306 -47.39 -20.15 52.21
C GLY A 306 -47.18 -21.02 53.44
N ARG A 307 -45.97 -21.53 53.66
CA ARG A 307 -45.62 -22.29 54.88
C ARG A 307 -45.64 -21.43 56.15
N ILE A 308 -45.23 -20.17 56.09
CA ILE A 308 -45.34 -19.23 57.23
C ILE A 308 -46.81 -19.00 57.59
N GLU A 309 -47.68 -18.84 56.59
CA GLU A 309 -49.13 -18.67 56.80
C GLU A 309 -49.77 -19.92 57.41
N GLU A 310 -49.46 -21.11 56.88
CA GLU A 310 -49.89 -22.40 57.44
C GLU A 310 -49.47 -22.56 58.90
N ILE A 311 -48.21 -22.27 59.23
CA ILE A 311 -47.70 -22.29 60.61
C ILE A 311 -48.45 -21.30 61.50
N ASN A 312 -48.71 -20.07 61.03
CA ASN A 312 -49.43 -19.09 61.81
C ASN A 312 -50.85 -19.56 62.14
N ASN A 313 -51.52 -20.26 61.21
CA ASN A 313 -52.83 -20.86 61.45
C ASN A 313 -52.76 -21.98 62.51
N ILE A 314 -51.76 -22.87 62.42
CA ILE A 314 -51.52 -23.95 63.40
C ILE A 314 -51.25 -23.38 64.81
N LEU A 315 -50.41 -22.34 64.90
CA LEU A 315 -50.05 -21.69 66.18
C LEU A 315 -51.18 -20.84 66.77
N SER A 316 -52.21 -20.48 65.99
CA SER A 316 -53.36 -19.69 66.44
C SER A 316 -54.54 -20.53 66.95
N ALA A 317 -54.49 -21.85 66.80
CA ALA A 317 -55.51 -22.76 67.33
C ALA A 317 -55.38 -22.89 68.88
N PRO A 318 -56.49 -22.89 69.64
CA PRO A 318 -56.45 -23.07 71.09
C PRO A 318 -55.86 -24.44 71.46
N LYS A 319 -54.77 -24.45 72.25
CA LYS A 319 -54.16 -25.69 72.75
C LYS A 319 -54.79 -26.13 74.08
N GLU A 320 -55.42 -27.30 74.09
CA GLU A 320 -55.56 -28.07 75.33
C GLU A 320 -54.19 -28.62 75.78
N THR A 321 -54.01 -28.77 77.09
CA THR A 321 -52.70 -28.85 77.75
C THR A 321 -52.12 -30.27 77.86
N SER A 322 -50.82 -30.42 77.60
CA SER A 322 -49.93 -31.31 78.38
C SER A 322 -48.47 -30.85 78.31
N SER A 323 -47.56 -31.50 79.05
CA SER A 323 -46.46 -30.85 79.80
C SER A 323 -45.04 -31.41 79.56
N SER A 324 -44.04 -30.62 79.98
CA SER A 324 -42.69 -30.99 80.49
C SER A 324 -41.45 -30.70 79.61
N TYR A 325 -40.26 -31.03 80.13
CA TYR A 325 -39.06 -30.14 80.19
C TYR A 325 -37.73 -30.87 79.85
N SER A 326 -36.62 -30.11 79.73
CA SER A 326 -35.20 -30.54 79.58
C SER A 326 -34.73 -31.04 78.19
N GLY A 327 -33.45 -30.97 77.78
CA GLY A 327 -32.26 -30.33 78.35
C GLY A 327 -30.94 -30.63 77.56
N GLN A 328 -30.04 -29.63 77.50
CA GLN A 328 -28.55 -29.65 77.32
C GLN A 328 -27.76 -30.47 76.22
N THR A 329 -26.65 -29.83 75.80
CA THR A 329 -25.29 -30.35 75.38
C THR A 329 -24.97 -31.05 74.03
N GLU A 330 -24.20 -30.31 73.20
CA GLU A 330 -22.79 -30.59 72.79
C GLU A 330 -22.37 -31.45 71.54
N TYR A 331 -21.18 -31.09 71.01
CA TYR A 331 -20.43 -31.42 69.77
C TYR A 331 -20.31 -32.87 69.25
N ILE A 332 -20.20 -33.03 67.92
CA ILE A 332 -19.22 -33.91 67.20
C ILE A 332 -18.73 -33.27 65.85
N LYS A 333 -17.45 -33.49 65.48
CA LYS A 333 -16.79 -33.15 64.16
C LYS A 333 -16.87 -34.36 63.19
N GLU A 334 -16.60 -34.39 61.88
CA GLU A 334 -15.45 -33.87 61.11
C GLU A 334 -15.57 -34.25 59.59
N LYS A 335 -14.88 -33.52 58.67
CA LYS A 335 -14.20 -33.85 57.35
C LYS A 335 -14.49 -35.15 56.52
N PRO A 336 -13.99 -35.31 55.25
CA PRO A 336 -13.62 -34.36 54.15
C PRO A 336 -13.96 -34.81 52.69
N SER A 337 -13.64 -33.96 51.67
CA SER A 337 -13.04 -34.21 50.31
C SER A 337 -13.34 -35.50 49.47
N PRO A 338 -13.43 -35.47 48.10
CA PRO A 338 -12.34 -34.95 47.23
C PRO A 338 -12.72 -34.37 45.81
N LYS A 339 -11.69 -34.00 45.03
CA LYS A 339 -11.71 -33.51 43.62
C LYS A 339 -11.29 -34.61 42.61
N PRO A 340 -11.69 -34.50 41.33
CA PRO A 340 -10.72 -34.44 40.21
C PRO A 340 -11.08 -33.35 39.17
N LYS A 341 -10.17 -32.47 38.68
CA LYS A 341 -9.02 -32.59 37.74
C LYS A 341 -9.38 -32.47 36.23
N LYS A 342 -8.74 -31.49 35.56
CA LYS A 342 -8.75 -31.19 34.10
C LYS A 342 -7.81 -32.14 33.34
N PRO A 343 -7.99 -32.37 32.01
CA PRO A 343 -7.06 -31.81 30.99
C PRO A 343 -7.77 -31.53 29.62
N ARG A 344 -7.18 -31.04 28.50
CA ARG A 344 -6.01 -30.18 28.18
C ARG A 344 -6.26 -29.47 26.80
N SER A 345 -5.40 -28.53 26.43
CA SER A 345 -5.35 -27.76 25.16
C SER A 345 -4.80 -28.53 23.92
N LYS A 346 -5.10 -28.03 22.70
CA LYS A 346 -4.14 -27.98 21.56
C LYS A 346 -4.26 -26.64 20.80
N LYS A 347 -3.19 -26.21 20.10
CA LYS A 347 -3.02 -24.90 19.43
C LYS A 347 -2.06 -25.05 18.23
N LYS A 348 -2.09 -24.10 17.27
CA LYS A 348 -1.11 -23.83 16.17
C LYS A 348 -1.13 -24.80 14.94
N PRO A 349 -0.55 -24.44 13.75
CA PRO A 349 -0.20 -23.11 13.18
C PRO A 349 -0.33 -22.87 11.63
N VAL A 350 -0.39 -21.57 11.23
CA VAL A 350 0.37 -20.87 10.12
C VAL A 350 0.09 -21.05 8.59
N ARG A 351 -0.20 -19.88 7.97
CA ARG A 351 0.14 -19.27 6.64
C ARG A 351 0.64 -20.12 5.44
N LYS A 352 0.20 -19.71 4.22
CA LYS A 352 1.02 -19.03 3.16
C LYS A 352 0.22 -18.76 1.87
N ALA A 353 0.41 -17.59 1.20
CA ALA A 353 0.31 -17.40 -0.27
C ALA A 353 0.53 -15.94 -0.80
N ILE A 354 1.62 -15.19 -0.45
CA ILE A 354 2.00 -13.95 -1.21
C ILE A 354 3.54 -13.73 -1.21
N ILE A 355 4.36 -14.66 -1.74
CA ILE A 355 5.82 -14.43 -1.89
C ILE A 355 6.43 -15.16 -3.11
N PRO A 356 6.24 -14.64 -4.34
CA PRO A 356 7.31 -14.76 -5.36
C PRO A 356 7.89 -13.40 -5.77
N ALA A 357 7.09 -12.52 -6.38
CA ALA A 357 7.56 -11.29 -7.05
C ALA A 357 8.32 -10.32 -6.13
N VAL A 358 7.91 -10.20 -4.86
CA VAL A 358 8.58 -9.35 -3.87
C VAL A 358 9.98 -9.89 -3.51
N LYS A 359 10.16 -11.21 -3.50
CA LYS A 359 11.44 -11.85 -3.18
C LYS A 359 12.45 -11.68 -4.33
N ASP A 360 11.98 -11.75 -5.58
CA ASP A 360 12.82 -11.50 -6.76
C ASP A 360 13.27 -10.02 -6.85
N LEU A 361 12.43 -9.07 -6.43
CA LEU A 361 12.79 -7.65 -6.38
C LEU A 361 13.82 -7.37 -5.28
N ILE A 362 13.62 -7.90 -4.07
CA ILE A 362 14.58 -7.79 -2.96
C ILE A 362 15.92 -8.42 -3.33
N SER A 363 15.90 -9.63 -3.90
CA SER A 363 17.10 -10.34 -4.37
C SER A 363 17.91 -9.53 -5.39
N LYS A 364 17.25 -8.90 -6.37
CA LYS A 364 17.92 -8.04 -7.36
C LYS A 364 18.52 -6.76 -6.73
N GLU A 365 17.88 -6.20 -5.71
CA GLU A 365 18.39 -5.02 -5.01
C GLU A 365 19.62 -5.37 -4.14
N GLU A 366 19.60 -6.51 -3.45
CA GLU A 366 20.74 -7.04 -2.69
C GLU A 366 21.92 -7.39 -3.59
N GLN A 367 21.68 -8.05 -4.73
CA GLN A 367 22.71 -8.32 -5.75
C GLN A 367 23.32 -7.03 -6.31
N LEU A 368 22.50 -6.02 -6.59
CA LEU A 368 22.99 -4.73 -7.07
C LEU A 368 23.82 -4.01 -6.01
N LYS A 369 23.37 -3.99 -4.74
CA LYS A 369 24.13 -3.41 -3.61
C LYS A 369 25.48 -4.09 -3.43
N SER A 370 25.51 -5.42 -3.45
CA SER A 370 26.75 -6.22 -3.38
C SER A 370 27.72 -5.88 -4.53
N HIS A 371 27.22 -5.85 -5.78
CA HIS A 371 28.05 -5.51 -6.94
C HIS A 371 28.60 -4.08 -6.88
N LEU A 372 27.82 -3.10 -6.40
CA LEU A 372 28.29 -1.71 -6.24
C LEU A 372 29.31 -1.58 -5.11
N GLN A 373 29.18 -2.36 -4.03
CA GLN A 373 30.18 -2.40 -2.95
C GLN A 373 31.50 -3.02 -3.43
N GLN A 374 31.44 -4.08 -4.25
CA GLN A 374 32.62 -4.66 -4.89
C GLN A 374 33.32 -3.64 -5.83
N LEU A 375 32.56 -2.91 -6.65
CA LEU A 375 33.11 -1.85 -7.50
C LEU A 375 33.74 -0.70 -6.70
N ALA A 376 33.24 -0.39 -5.50
CA ALA A 376 33.87 0.62 -4.65
C ALA A 376 35.25 0.17 -4.15
N LEU A 377 35.38 -1.11 -3.80
CA LEU A 377 36.63 -1.72 -3.38
C LEU A 377 37.63 -1.88 -4.55
N GLU A 378 37.14 -2.16 -5.77
CA GLU A 378 37.95 -2.37 -6.97
C GLU A 378 38.53 -1.07 -7.55
N TYR A 379 37.76 0.03 -7.56
CA TYR A 379 38.13 1.27 -8.27
C TYR A 379 38.60 2.43 -7.38
N GLY A 380 38.37 2.38 -6.06
CA GLY A 380 38.74 3.45 -5.12
C GLY A 380 37.95 4.76 -5.30
N GLU A 381 38.09 5.70 -4.37
CA GLU A 381 37.37 6.98 -4.37
C GLU A 381 37.73 7.85 -5.58
N GLY A 382 36.73 8.39 -6.29
CA GLY A 382 36.91 9.23 -7.48
C GLY A 382 36.05 8.82 -8.67
N VAL A 383 36.48 9.15 -9.89
CA VAL A 383 35.80 8.82 -11.14
C VAL A 383 36.75 8.07 -12.08
N THR A 384 36.48 6.78 -12.30
CA THR A 384 37.19 5.97 -13.31
C THR A 384 36.37 5.91 -14.60
N GLU A 385 36.97 6.22 -15.75
CA GLU A 385 36.35 6.07 -17.08
C GLU A 385 36.94 4.86 -17.83
N ILE A 386 36.06 4.02 -18.39
CA ILE A 386 36.41 2.82 -19.17
C ILE A 386 35.69 2.90 -20.52
N ILE A 387 36.44 2.90 -21.62
CA ILE A 387 35.90 2.95 -22.98
C ILE A 387 36.01 1.56 -23.62
N LYS A 388 34.90 1.03 -24.14
CA LYS A 388 34.86 -0.21 -24.94
C LYS A 388 34.21 0.04 -26.29
N VAL A 389 34.81 -0.50 -27.35
CA VAL A 389 34.29 -0.46 -28.73
C VAL A 389 33.99 -1.89 -29.18
N GLU A 390 32.78 -2.13 -29.69
CA GLU A 390 32.30 -3.44 -30.14
C GLU A 390 31.51 -3.23 -31.45
N GLY A 391 32.17 -3.37 -32.61
CA GLY A 391 31.54 -3.06 -33.91
C GLY A 391 31.08 -1.60 -33.99
N ASN A 392 29.80 -1.36 -34.33
CA ASN A 392 29.22 -0.01 -34.47
C ASN A 392 28.82 0.65 -33.13
N LYS A 393 29.21 0.07 -31.99
CA LYS A 393 28.82 0.49 -30.64
C LYS A 393 30.05 0.93 -29.84
N LYS A 394 30.06 2.19 -29.39
CA LYS A 394 31.04 2.73 -28.44
C LYS A 394 30.37 2.94 -27.08
N THR A 395 30.91 2.33 -26.02
CA THR A 395 30.42 2.48 -24.65
C THR A 395 31.46 3.15 -23.78
N ILE A 396 31.12 4.31 -23.21
CA ILE A 396 31.87 4.95 -22.14
C ILE A 396 31.19 4.56 -20.82
N THR A 397 31.88 3.82 -19.95
CA THR A 397 31.43 3.49 -18.60
C THR A 397 32.17 4.39 -17.61
N ARG A 398 31.46 5.03 -16.68
CA ARG A 398 32.08 5.77 -15.57
C ARG A 398 31.70 5.12 -14.26
N ILE A 399 32.69 4.72 -13.46
CA ILE A 399 32.52 4.27 -12.08
C ILE A 399 32.81 5.49 -11.20
N VAL A 400 31.79 5.97 -10.50
CA VAL A 400 31.89 7.10 -9.57
C VAL A 400 31.81 6.54 -8.17
N VAL A 401 32.91 6.58 -7.42
CA VAL A 401 32.96 6.17 -6.02
C VAL A 401 33.02 7.43 -5.17
N ARG A 402 32.03 7.60 -4.28
CA ARG A 402 31.96 8.72 -3.35
C ARG A 402 31.54 8.21 -1.97
N SER A 403 32.27 8.61 -0.93
CA SER A 403 32.10 8.13 0.45
C SER A 403 32.09 6.59 0.54
N GLY A 404 32.92 5.91 -0.27
CA GLY A 404 32.99 4.45 -0.30
C GLY A 404 31.80 3.74 -0.97
N MET A 405 30.91 4.46 -1.66
CA MET A 405 29.81 3.88 -2.45
C MET A 405 30.03 4.11 -3.95
N ALA A 406 30.09 3.03 -4.74
CA ALA A 406 30.18 3.15 -6.20
C ALA A 406 28.82 3.33 -6.86
N THR A 407 28.80 4.08 -7.95
CA THR A 407 27.69 4.18 -8.90
C THR A 407 28.21 4.02 -10.32
N LYS A 408 27.54 3.17 -11.11
CA LYS A 408 27.98 2.77 -12.46
C LYS A 408 27.16 3.47 -13.53
N TYR A 409 27.77 4.38 -14.25
CA TYR A 409 27.16 5.11 -15.36
C TYR A 409 27.63 4.54 -16.69
N LYS A 410 26.78 4.60 -17.73
CA LYS A 410 27.14 4.27 -19.10
C LYS A 410 26.57 5.28 -20.08
N LYS A 411 27.39 5.78 -21.00
CA LYS A 411 27.01 6.45 -22.25
C LYS A 411 27.25 5.44 -23.38
N ILE A 412 26.20 5.02 -24.05
CA ILE A 412 26.22 3.98 -25.10
C ILE A 412 25.87 4.67 -26.42
N MET A 413 26.83 4.76 -27.33
CA MET A 413 26.73 5.41 -28.63
C MET A 413 26.62 4.36 -29.73
N TYR A 414 25.63 4.52 -30.59
CA TYR A 414 25.45 3.80 -31.85
C TYR A 414 25.35 4.82 -33.00
N GLY A 415 25.47 4.36 -34.25
CA GLY A 415 25.27 5.22 -35.42
C GLY A 415 23.88 5.87 -35.53
N PHE A 416 22.88 5.33 -34.81
CA PHE A 416 21.49 5.83 -34.80
C PHE A 416 21.08 6.55 -33.50
N GLY A 417 21.99 6.74 -32.53
CA GLY A 417 21.63 7.43 -31.28
C GLY A 417 22.59 7.19 -30.12
N THR A 418 22.41 7.99 -29.05
CA THR A 418 23.19 7.86 -27.80
C THR A 418 22.27 7.73 -26.59
N TYR A 419 22.52 6.70 -25.78
CA TYR A 419 21.74 6.35 -24.59
C TYR A 419 22.59 6.51 -23.33
N TYR A 420 21.97 6.88 -22.22
CA TYR A 420 22.66 7.06 -20.94
C TYR A 420 21.99 6.19 -19.87
N LYS A 421 22.78 5.56 -18.99
CA LYS A 421 22.31 4.70 -17.90
C LYS A 421 23.05 4.98 -16.59
N LYS A 422 22.36 4.80 -15.45
CA LYS A 422 22.87 4.79 -14.08
C LYS A 422 22.42 3.48 -13.42
N ASN A 423 23.37 2.67 -12.95
CA ASN A 423 23.12 1.34 -12.36
C ASN A 423 22.21 0.44 -13.22
N GLY A 424 22.26 0.59 -14.55
CA GLY A 424 21.43 -0.13 -15.53
C GLY A 424 20.13 0.58 -15.95
N VAL A 425 19.62 1.50 -15.13
CA VAL A 425 18.41 2.31 -15.38
C VAL A 425 18.73 3.44 -16.35
N ASP A 426 17.85 3.72 -17.31
CA ASP A 426 18.05 4.82 -18.27
C ASP A 426 17.96 6.20 -17.61
N ILE A 427 18.83 7.12 -18.03
CA ILE A 427 18.91 8.52 -17.57
C ILE A 427 19.11 9.46 -18.78
N THR A 428 19.08 10.78 -18.55
CA THR A 428 19.42 11.77 -19.58
C THR A 428 20.93 11.95 -19.73
N LYS A 429 21.35 12.54 -20.86
CA LYS A 429 22.70 13.13 -21.03
C LYS A 429 23.05 14.05 -19.86
N THR A 430 22.11 14.89 -19.43
CA THR A 430 22.28 15.89 -18.37
C THR A 430 22.57 15.24 -17.01
N ILE A 431 21.88 14.15 -16.65
CA ILE A 431 22.17 13.42 -15.41
C ILE A 431 23.57 12.80 -15.48
N PHE A 432 23.92 12.17 -16.61
CA PHE A 432 25.25 11.61 -16.82
C PHE A 432 26.36 12.68 -16.69
N ASP A 433 26.22 13.80 -17.39
CA ASP A 433 27.21 14.89 -17.42
C ASP A 433 27.34 15.64 -16.08
N ILE A 434 26.35 15.55 -15.18
CA ILE A 434 26.39 16.17 -13.84
C ILE A 434 26.95 15.20 -12.80
N GLU A 435 26.45 13.97 -12.77
CA GLU A 435 26.76 13.03 -11.69
C GLU A 435 28.10 12.28 -11.89
N THR A 436 28.72 12.42 -13.07
CA THR A 436 30.01 11.78 -13.42
C THR A 436 31.17 12.75 -13.63
N LYS A 437 31.06 13.94 -13.06
CA LYS A 437 32.16 14.91 -12.92
C LYS A 437 32.91 14.71 -11.61
#